data_AF-A0A9D6NEN3-F1
#
_entry.id   AF-A0A9D6NEN3-F1
#
_cell.length_a   1.000
_cell.length_b   1.000
_cell.length_c   1.000
_cell.angle_alpha   90.00
_cell.angle_beta   90.00
_cell.angle_gamma   90.00
#
_symmetry.space_group_name_H-M   'P 1'
#
loop_
_entity.id
_entity.type
_entity.pdbx_description
1 polymer ?
#
loop_
_entity_poly.entity_id
_entity_poly.type
_entity_poly.pdbx_seq_one_letter_code
_entity_poly.pdbx_strand_id
1 'polypeptide(L)'
;MAIKIRMISIVVLLAWLMLGCGGGGTGGVSPEFTGQAPRTAGEAYNSIGNSPLTVSAAQGLLVNDNLMGAQLTPFNAGTSQGGAVSVNADGSFVYNPPPGFTGTDAFAYTVANPAGQSRSTVTITLSQLAFYVNNTAPAGGNGTLASPFNTLAQAVAAADPGDVLFVFRGDGTPSGLTGAVALQDGQSLIGEGIGFNFNNGVNPRDDILGHQIVAPGQPPVLTGPVLLADNNLVGGLILEGSGGSAILGDGIQNATIDRNELLDYSLTGIDLTNATGTLNLTDNVIRASDGPDGVVLSNDGVNAIVNLVGNTFADGDTADPGRAIALRGLNGSQLTATVSDNELTSPDFAAGWDTGIEMDLQATSTLAVRGNQLGDVQGRGISIVVAAAAAVGGAVENNQLENTGQEAIFLEFSQDSATAAFSLSGNAAAGSPGISLRARDQSTARLTVNANTVTDPPGPGLVLGTTQTANLVAVLSNNTVSGGLGGISGTTDDTSSLQVALRTNLLGGQTNEDALFSSLADSAMCLDITGNTMDELVLQQSPPSTMNVERLDAATGGPLETVNTVAAGGVVIGGAPSPQPAGFCQL
;
A
#
# COMPACT_ATOMS: atom_id res chain seq x y z
N MET A 1 -1.63 52.73 8.96
CA MET A 1 -1.81 53.70 10.06
C MET A 1 -1.03 53.15 11.26
N ALA A 2 0.19 53.65 11.49
CA ALA A 2 0.98 53.31 12.67
C ALA A 2 1.18 54.59 13.48
N ILE A 3 0.86 54.53 14.78
CA ILE A 3 1.16 55.56 15.78
C ILE A 3 2.06 54.85 16.81
N LYS A 4 3.38 55.13 16.83
CA LYS A 4 4.11 56.23 17.52
C LYS A 4 4.31 55.92 19.01
N ILE A 5 5.54 55.86 19.51
CA ILE A 5 6.27 56.94 20.23
C ILE A 5 7.56 56.29 20.80
N ARG A 6 8.78 56.86 20.92
CA ARG A 6 9.49 58.13 20.59
C ARG A 6 10.98 57.88 20.96
N MET A 7 11.98 58.25 20.13
CA MET A 7 12.80 59.50 20.18
C MET A 7 13.65 59.64 21.47
N ILE A 8 14.95 60.00 21.53
CA ILE A 8 15.88 60.77 20.67
C ILE A 8 17.34 60.53 21.14
N SER A 9 18.28 60.54 20.19
CA SER A 9 19.75 60.56 20.31
C SER A 9 20.34 61.98 20.36
N ILE A 10 21.57 62.19 20.87
CA ILE A 10 22.54 63.28 20.56
C ILE A 10 23.93 62.74 21.02
N VAL A 11 25.02 62.54 20.25
CA VAL A 11 25.75 63.18 19.13
C VAL A 11 26.82 64.23 19.55
N VAL A 12 28.09 63.78 19.52
CA VAL A 12 29.33 64.41 18.95
C VAL A 12 30.11 65.53 19.70
N LEU A 13 31.36 65.16 20.03
CA LEU A 13 32.67 65.84 19.88
C LEU A 13 32.97 67.16 20.62
N LEU A 14 34.02 67.16 21.47
CA LEU A 14 35.00 68.25 21.49
C LEU A 14 36.37 67.83 22.05
N ALA A 15 37.38 68.54 21.59
CA ALA A 15 38.80 68.24 21.51
C ALA A 15 39.64 68.74 22.70
N TRP A 16 40.76 68.03 22.93
CA TRP A 16 42.07 68.50 23.43
C TRP A 16 42.21 68.95 24.89
N LEU A 17 42.94 68.12 25.66
CA LEU A 17 43.92 68.61 26.64
C LEU A 17 45.21 67.79 26.48
N MET A 18 46.27 68.44 26.04
CA MET A 18 47.62 67.90 25.93
C MET A 18 48.45 68.25 27.18
N LEU A 19 49.43 67.37 27.44
CA LEU A 19 50.65 67.48 28.26
C LEU A 19 50.61 66.95 29.70
N GLY A 20 51.28 65.80 29.88
CA GLY A 20 51.94 65.46 31.14
C GLY A 20 52.36 63.99 31.27
N CYS A 21 53.56 63.64 30.78
CA CYS A 21 54.44 62.51 31.19
C CYS A 21 53.80 61.12 31.39
N GLY A 22 54.10 60.09 30.58
CA GLY A 22 55.42 59.46 30.54
C GLY A 22 55.40 58.15 31.35
N GLY A 23 55.29 57.01 30.66
CA GLY A 23 55.39 55.68 31.29
C GLY A 23 54.81 54.58 30.41
N GLY A 24 55.67 53.94 29.61
CA GLY A 24 55.30 52.82 28.76
C GLY A 24 54.79 51.63 29.58
N GLY A 25 53.52 51.29 29.41
CA GLY A 25 53.01 49.96 29.63
C GLY A 25 52.53 49.46 28.28
N THR A 26 53.30 48.58 27.66
CA THR A 26 52.86 47.79 26.51
C THR A 26 51.46 47.28 26.79
N GLY A 27 50.53 47.51 25.87
CA GLY A 27 49.27 46.80 25.85
C GLY A 27 49.58 45.31 25.93
N GLY A 28 49.45 44.76 27.14
CA GLY A 28 49.24 43.36 27.33
C GLY A 28 47.91 43.08 26.66
N VAL A 29 47.94 42.69 25.39
CA VAL A 29 47.05 41.63 24.96
C VAL A 29 47.18 40.56 26.04
N SER A 30 46.15 40.36 26.85
CA SER A 30 46.09 39.21 27.75
C SER A 30 46.38 38.00 26.88
N PRO A 31 47.52 37.33 27.04
CA PRO A 31 47.76 36.12 26.28
C PRO A 31 46.83 35.07 26.88
N GLU A 32 46.05 34.48 25.98
CA GLU A 32 45.57 33.10 26.07
C GLU A 32 44.50 32.75 27.11
N PHE A 33 43.51 31.97 26.65
CA PHE A 33 42.68 31.07 27.45
C PHE A 33 43.53 29.96 28.12
N THR A 34 44.72 30.25 28.65
CA THR A 34 45.59 29.27 29.31
C THR A 34 45.39 29.32 30.81
N GLY A 35 44.39 28.57 31.29
CA GLY A 35 44.26 28.37 32.73
C GLY A 35 43.00 27.67 33.22
N GLN A 36 42.01 27.40 32.37
CA GLN A 36 40.83 26.65 32.78
C GLN A 36 40.92 25.20 32.31
N ALA A 37 40.65 24.27 33.24
CA ALA A 37 40.47 22.86 32.92
C ALA A 37 39.26 22.67 31.97
N PRO A 38 39.27 21.65 31.11
CA PRO A 38 38.13 21.35 30.24
C PRO A 38 36.87 21.03 31.05
N ARG A 39 35.71 21.09 30.39
CA ARG A 39 34.44 20.56 30.91
C ARG A 39 33.84 19.62 29.88
N THR A 40 33.67 18.36 30.27
CA THR A 40 33.00 17.35 29.45
C THR A 40 31.54 17.16 29.87
N ALA A 41 30.69 16.73 28.95
CA ALA A 41 29.29 16.37 29.18
C ALA A 41 29.01 15.00 28.56
N GLY A 42 28.53 14.04 29.35
CA GLY A 42 28.33 12.67 28.85
C GLY A 42 27.26 12.56 27.76
N GLU A 43 27.40 11.51 26.96
CA GLU A 43 26.53 11.19 25.84
C GLU A 43 25.67 9.95 26.11
N ALA A 44 24.54 9.87 25.41
CA ALA A 44 23.67 8.71 25.38
C ALA A 44 23.36 8.33 23.93
N TYR A 45 23.57 7.06 23.60
CA TYR A 45 23.27 6.48 22.29
C TYR A 45 22.34 5.28 22.43
N ASN A 46 21.47 5.08 21.44
CA ASN A 46 20.71 3.85 21.28
C ASN A 46 21.29 3.07 20.10
N SER A 47 21.29 1.75 20.20
CA SER A 47 21.74 0.86 19.12
C SER A 47 21.10 -0.51 19.25
N ILE A 48 21.47 -1.42 18.36
CA ILE A 48 21.06 -2.82 18.39
C ILE A 48 22.25 -3.69 18.78
N GLY A 49 21.99 -4.71 19.60
CA GLY A 49 23.03 -5.68 19.94
C GLY A 49 23.52 -6.42 18.70
N ASN A 50 24.64 -7.14 18.86
CA ASN A 50 25.32 -7.89 17.79
C ASN A 50 25.84 -7.07 16.60
N SER A 51 25.64 -5.75 16.60
CA SER A 51 26.01 -4.83 15.53
C SER A 51 26.95 -3.75 16.05
N PRO A 52 28.05 -3.43 15.35
CA PRO A 52 28.89 -2.30 15.72
C PRO A 52 28.13 -0.98 15.58
N LEU A 53 28.28 -0.09 16.56
CA LEU A 53 27.84 1.29 16.47
C LEU A 53 29.03 2.15 16.03
N THR A 54 28.91 2.83 14.89
CA THR A 54 29.92 3.80 14.42
C THR A 54 29.38 5.22 14.55
N VAL A 55 30.07 6.05 15.34
CA VAL A 55 29.69 7.45 15.57
C VAL A 55 30.75 8.37 14.97
N SER A 56 30.32 9.26 14.08
CA SER A 56 31.18 10.25 13.44
C SER A 56 31.58 11.36 14.42
N ALA A 57 32.67 12.09 14.14
CA ALA A 57 33.09 13.21 14.97
C ALA A 57 32.03 14.31 15.09
N ALA A 58 31.16 14.47 14.08
CA ALA A 58 30.07 15.45 14.08
C ALA A 58 28.97 15.14 15.12
N GLN A 59 28.92 13.91 15.63
CA GLN A 59 27.96 13.42 16.62
C GLN A 59 28.66 12.74 17.81
N GLY A 60 30.00 12.85 17.85
CA GLY A 60 30.88 12.12 18.76
C GLY A 60 31.11 12.85 20.08
N LEU A 61 32.10 12.36 20.82
CA LEU A 61 32.32 12.66 22.24
C LEU A 61 32.65 14.12 22.58
N LEU A 62 32.92 14.96 21.58
CA LEU A 62 33.42 16.33 21.79
C LEU A 62 32.42 17.41 21.38
N VAL A 63 31.25 17.02 20.85
CA VAL A 63 30.29 17.95 20.22
C VAL A 63 29.61 18.88 21.23
N ASN A 64 29.36 18.37 22.43
CA ASN A 64 28.72 19.09 23.55
C ASN A 64 29.74 19.55 24.61
N ASP A 65 31.03 19.38 24.34
CA ASP A 65 32.11 19.65 25.29
C ASP A 65 32.67 21.06 25.17
N ASN A 66 33.18 21.57 26.29
CA ASN A 66 33.97 22.78 26.32
C ASN A 66 35.44 22.45 26.58
N LEU A 67 36.20 22.27 25.50
CA LEU A 67 37.55 21.71 25.55
C LEU A 67 38.59 22.67 26.16
N MET A 68 38.42 24.00 26.06
CA MET A 68 39.42 24.95 26.60
C MET A 68 40.87 24.62 26.15
N GLY A 69 41.04 24.22 24.89
CA GLY A 69 42.34 23.79 24.32
C GLY A 69 42.78 22.37 24.72
N ALA A 70 41.98 21.62 25.47
CA ALA A 70 42.20 20.21 25.75
C ALA A 70 42.10 19.36 24.49
N GLN A 71 42.76 18.21 24.54
CA GLN A 71 42.74 17.21 23.48
C GLN A 71 42.24 15.88 24.05
N LEU A 72 41.53 15.13 23.22
CA LEU A 72 41.21 13.73 23.46
C LEU A 72 42.37 12.88 22.95
N THR A 73 42.93 12.03 23.82
CA THR A 73 43.92 11.03 23.38
C THR A 73 43.17 9.81 22.85
N PRO A 74 43.43 9.32 21.62
CA PRO A 74 42.83 8.10 21.12
C PRO A 74 43.10 6.91 22.03
N PHE A 75 42.12 6.01 22.17
CA PHE A 75 42.29 4.81 22.99
C PHE A 75 41.37 3.67 22.55
N ASN A 76 41.76 2.46 22.92
CA ASN A 76 40.90 1.28 22.90
C ASN A 76 40.61 0.86 24.34
N ALA A 77 39.36 0.52 24.66
CA ALA A 77 38.97 0.08 25.99
C ALA A 77 37.90 -1.02 25.94
N GLY A 78 37.84 -1.81 27.01
CA GLY A 78 36.64 -2.60 27.32
C GLY A 78 35.59 -1.74 28.01
N THR A 79 34.33 -2.01 27.74
CA THR A 79 33.19 -1.34 28.37
C THR A 79 32.73 -2.07 29.63
N SER A 80 31.77 -1.48 30.37
CA SER A 80 31.28 -2.01 31.64
C SER A 80 30.65 -3.40 31.54
N GLN A 81 30.06 -3.74 30.40
CA GLN A 81 29.41 -5.04 30.15
C GLN A 81 30.25 -5.95 29.25
N GLY A 82 31.51 -5.60 28.98
CA GLY A 82 32.44 -6.45 28.23
C GLY A 82 32.44 -6.26 26.71
N GLY A 83 31.84 -5.18 26.21
CA GLY A 83 32.02 -4.71 24.85
C GLY A 83 33.40 -4.07 24.65
N ALA A 84 33.69 -3.68 23.42
CA ALA A 84 34.94 -3.02 23.05
C ALA A 84 34.66 -1.67 22.39
N VAL A 85 35.48 -0.67 22.66
CA VAL A 85 35.41 0.64 22.01
C VAL A 85 36.76 1.06 21.49
N SER A 86 36.76 1.67 20.29
CA SER A 86 37.91 2.35 19.69
C SER A 86 37.54 3.82 19.48
N VAL A 87 38.26 4.72 20.15
CA VAL A 87 37.99 6.16 20.15
C VAL A 87 39.14 6.90 19.46
N ASN A 88 38.79 7.79 18.53
CA ASN A 88 39.73 8.64 17.79
C ASN A 88 39.90 10.02 18.46
N ALA A 89 40.96 10.73 18.09
CA ALA A 89 41.28 12.05 18.67
C ALA A 89 40.23 13.13 18.35
N ASP A 90 39.50 12.96 17.25
CA ASP A 90 38.44 13.86 16.81
C ASP A 90 37.10 13.63 17.53
N GLY A 91 37.04 12.66 18.45
CA GLY A 91 35.82 12.30 19.18
C GLY A 91 34.92 11.29 18.46
N SER A 92 35.26 10.87 17.23
CA SER A 92 34.60 9.73 16.60
C SER A 92 34.97 8.43 17.31
N PHE A 93 34.06 7.45 17.28
CA PHE A 93 34.34 6.15 17.88
C PHE A 93 33.55 5.01 17.22
N VAL A 94 34.05 3.80 17.39
CA VAL A 94 33.36 2.55 17.07
C VAL A 94 33.18 1.75 18.35
N TYR A 95 31.95 1.34 18.64
CA TYR A 95 31.60 0.45 19.74
C TYR A 95 31.13 -0.90 19.20
N ASN A 96 31.72 -1.99 19.71
CA ASN A 96 31.35 -3.36 19.43
C ASN A 96 30.70 -3.95 20.69
N PRO A 97 29.39 -4.25 20.68
CA PRO A 97 28.72 -4.83 21.83
C PRO A 97 29.21 -6.26 22.12
N PRO A 98 29.10 -6.74 23.38
CA PRO A 98 29.26 -8.15 23.66
C PRO A 98 28.24 -8.98 22.84
N PRO A 99 28.63 -10.15 22.30
CA PRO A 99 27.70 -11.02 21.59
C PRO A 99 26.49 -11.40 22.47
N GLY A 100 25.29 -11.26 21.91
CA GLY A 100 24.02 -11.60 22.58
C GLY A 100 23.61 -10.67 23.71
N PHE A 101 24.23 -9.49 23.85
CA PHE A 101 23.92 -8.57 24.94
C PHE A 101 22.85 -7.53 24.55
N THR A 102 21.81 -7.42 25.38
CA THR A 102 20.84 -6.32 25.42
C THR A 102 20.92 -5.61 26.77
N GLY A 103 20.51 -4.33 26.81
CA GLY A 103 20.58 -3.49 28.00
C GLY A 103 21.59 -2.34 27.87
N THR A 104 21.96 -1.75 29.00
CA THR A 104 22.81 -0.57 29.03
C THR A 104 24.27 -0.93 29.28
N ASP A 105 25.15 -0.41 28.42
CA ASP A 105 26.60 -0.45 28.58
C ASP A 105 27.19 0.96 28.65
N ALA A 106 28.41 1.08 29.17
CA ALA A 106 29.08 2.36 29.36
C ALA A 106 30.60 2.26 29.26
N PHE A 107 31.20 3.34 28.77
CA PHE A 107 32.63 3.61 28.87
C PHE A 107 32.86 5.08 29.23
N ALA A 108 34.09 5.44 29.61
CA ALA A 108 34.42 6.81 29.96
C ALA A 108 35.56 7.33 29.08
N TYR A 109 35.51 8.62 28.74
CA TYR A 109 36.60 9.31 28.05
C TYR A 109 37.13 10.45 28.93
N THR A 110 38.36 10.89 28.65
CA THR A 110 39.01 11.97 29.39
C THR A 110 39.70 12.90 28.40
N VAL A 111 39.45 14.19 28.56
CA VAL A 111 40.17 15.25 27.84
C VAL A 111 41.03 16.01 28.83
N ALA A 112 42.23 16.40 28.41
CA ALA A 112 43.19 17.08 29.27
C ALA A 112 43.91 18.23 28.56
N ASN A 113 44.21 19.28 29.33
CA ASN A 113 45.10 20.37 28.96
C ASN A 113 46.08 20.65 30.13
N PRO A 114 47.03 21.59 30.01
CA PRO A 114 47.94 21.92 31.10
C PRO A 114 47.27 22.43 32.38
N ALA A 115 46.02 22.89 32.32
CA ALA A 115 45.26 23.40 33.47
C ALA A 115 44.46 22.31 34.22
N GLY A 116 44.26 21.13 33.62
CA GLY A 116 43.59 20.00 34.26
C GLY A 116 42.96 19.00 33.28
N GLN A 117 42.18 18.07 33.82
CA GLN A 117 41.46 17.05 33.07
C GLN A 117 39.99 17.00 33.47
N SER A 118 39.15 16.53 32.55
CA SER A 118 37.72 16.31 32.77
C SER A 118 37.33 14.96 32.17
N ARG A 119 36.43 14.25 32.85
CA ARG A 119 36.04 12.87 32.55
C ARG A 119 34.52 12.77 32.50
N SER A 120 34.00 12.20 31.42
CA SER A 120 32.58 11.94 31.21
C SER A 120 32.34 10.47 30.93
N THR A 121 31.10 10.04 31.10
CA THR A 121 30.63 8.68 30.80
C THR A 121 29.73 8.72 29.59
N VAL A 122 29.99 7.82 28.65
CA VAL A 122 29.16 7.53 27.48
C VAL A 122 28.29 6.34 27.83
N THR A 123 26.98 6.46 27.60
CA THR A 123 26.01 5.39 27.84
C THR A 123 25.45 4.90 26.51
N ILE A 124 25.39 3.59 26.31
CA ILE A 124 24.84 2.96 25.11
C ILE A 124 23.74 1.99 25.54
N THR A 125 22.53 2.17 25.03
CA THR A 125 21.39 1.28 25.30
C THR A 125 21.10 0.41 24.09
N LEU A 126 21.11 -0.90 24.28
CA LEU A 126 20.80 -1.91 23.27
C LEU A 126 19.40 -2.49 23.54
N SER A 127 18.41 -2.12 22.73
CA SER A 127 17.00 -2.46 22.99
C SER A 127 16.62 -3.88 22.56
N GLN A 128 17.31 -4.44 21.57
CA GLN A 128 17.06 -5.76 20.99
C GLN A 128 18.32 -6.29 20.30
N LEU A 129 18.27 -7.50 19.75
CA LEU A 129 19.37 -8.13 19.01
C LEU A 129 19.07 -8.19 17.51
N ALA A 130 20.15 -8.14 16.71
CA ALA A 130 20.13 -8.60 15.33
C ALA A 130 21.01 -9.85 15.20
N PHE A 131 20.46 -10.94 14.67
CA PHE A 131 21.20 -12.14 14.35
C PHE A 131 21.48 -12.20 12.85
N TYR A 132 22.77 -12.21 12.52
CA TYR A 132 23.24 -12.20 11.14
C TYR A 132 23.48 -13.61 10.64
N VAL A 133 23.01 -13.91 9.43
CA VAL A 133 23.17 -15.19 8.75
C VAL A 133 23.88 -14.98 7.42
N ASN A 134 24.97 -15.72 7.19
CA ASN A 134 25.65 -15.76 5.90
C ASN A 134 26.14 -17.20 5.66
N ASN A 135 25.60 -17.88 4.65
CA ASN A 135 25.91 -19.29 4.39
C ASN A 135 27.37 -19.56 3.97
N THR A 136 28.12 -18.51 3.61
CA THR A 136 29.57 -18.59 3.34
C THR A 136 30.43 -18.39 4.60
N ALA A 137 29.82 -18.02 5.73
CA ALA A 137 30.53 -17.83 6.98
C ALA A 137 31.07 -19.17 7.54
N PRO A 138 32.19 -19.15 8.28
CA PRO A 138 32.67 -20.34 8.98
C PRO A 138 31.63 -20.89 9.96
N ALA A 139 31.59 -22.21 10.10
CA ALA A 139 30.74 -22.86 11.10
C ALA A 139 31.11 -22.41 12.52
N GLY A 140 30.10 -22.28 13.39
CA GLY A 140 30.30 -21.91 14.80
C GLY A 140 30.34 -20.40 15.06
N GLY A 141 29.88 -19.58 14.12
CA GLY A 141 29.63 -18.15 14.37
C GLY A 141 28.63 -17.94 15.52
N ASN A 142 28.66 -16.74 16.09
CA ASN A 142 27.84 -16.37 17.26
C ASN A 142 26.66 -15.45 16.91
N GLY A 143 26.41 -15.24 15.62
CA GLY A 143 25.29 -14.44 15.12
C GLY A 143 25.54 -12.93 15.14
N THR A 144 26.73 -12.47 15.53
CA THR A 144 27.12 -11.06 15.39
C THR A 144 27.45 -10.71 13.94
N LEU A 145 27.40 -9.42 13.58
CA LEU A 145 27.79 -8.97 12.24
C LEU A 145 29.23 -9.39 11.88
N ALA A 146 30.13 -9.41 12.88
CA ALA A 146 31.53 -9.81 12.70
C ALA A 146 31.73 -11.34 12.64
N SER A 147 30.80 -12.11 13.18
CA SER A 147 30.84 -13.58 13.16
C SER A 147 29.43 -14.15 12.98
N PRO A 148 28.88 -14.05 11.76
CA PRO A 148 27.50 -14.47 11.46
C PRO A 148 27.31 -15.97 11.68
N PHE A 149 26.07 -16.38 11.93
CA PHE A 149 25.68 -17.78 11.79
C PHE A 149 25.81 -18.21 10.32
N ASN A 150 26.13 -19.49 10.11
CA ASN A 150 26.24 -20.05 8.76
C ASN A 150 24.96 -20.76 8.30
N THR A 151 23.94 -20.83 9.16
CA THR A 151 22.63 -21.37 8.83
C THR A 151 21.51 -20.52 9.40
N LEU A 152 20.37 -20.48 8.71
CA LEU A 152 19.18 -19.76 9.16
C LEU A 152 18.59 -20.37 10.43
N ALA A 153 18.61 -21.69 10.55
CA ALA A 153 18.11 -22.41 11.72
C ALA A 153 18.82 -22.00 13.03
N GLN A 154 20.12 -21.65 12.97
CA GLN A 154 20.84 -21.14 14.15
C GLN A 154 20.33 -19.76 14.58
N ALA A 155 20.04 -18.86 13.64
CA ALA A 155 19.47 -17.56 13.96
C ALA A 155 18.06 -17.69 14.53
N VAL A 156 17.20 -18.52 13.92
CA VAL A 156 15.85 -18.80 14.41
C VAL A 156 15.87 -19.38 15.82
N ALA A 157 16.82 -20.26 16.11
CA ALA A 157 16.96 -20.86 17.45
C ALA A 157 17.51 -19.88 18.51
N ALA A 158 18.21 -18.82 18.10
CA ALA A 158 18.84 -17.85 18.99
C ALA A 158 17.97 -16.60 19.24
N ALA A 159 17.05 -16.29 18.32
CA ALA A 159 16.25 -15.07 18.35
C ALA A 159 15.05 -15.16 19.30
N ASP A 160 14.87 -14.11 20.09
CA ASP A 160 13.73 -13.91 20.99
C ASP A 160 12.65 -13.01 20.32
N PRO A 161 11.43 -12.89 20.88
CA PRO A 161 10.42 -11.97 20.35
C PRO A 161 10.96 -10.54 20.22
N GLY A 162 10.68 -9.87 19.11
CA GLY A 162 11.16 -8.52 18.80
C GLY A 162 12.55 -8.44 18.15
N ASP A 163 13.31 -9.54 18.10
CA ASP A 163 14.64 -9.55 17.48
C ASP A 163 14.59 -9.54 15.94
N VAL A 164 15.71 -9.15 15.35
CA VAL A 164 15.89 -9.13 13.89
C VAL A 164 16.73 -10.33 13.46
N LEU A 165 16.27 -11.05 12.44
CA LEU A 165 17.05 -12.02 11.69
C LEU A 165 17.44 -11.36 10.36
N PHE A 166 18.72 -11.09 10.18
CA PHE A 166 19.25 -10.52 8.95
C PHE A 166 20.01 -11.56 8.13
N VAL A 167 19.62 -11.76 6.87
CA VAL A 167 20.19 -12.77 5.99
C VAL A 167 20.95 -12.11 4.83
N PHE A 168 22.25 -12.38 4.76
CA PHE A 168 23.10 -12.00 3.63
C PHE A 168 22.87 -12.90 2.42
N ARG A 169 23.07 -12.37 1.21
CA ARG A 169 23.02 -13.13 -0.04
C ARG A 169 23.93 -14.36 -0.03
N GLY A 170 25.09 -14.24 0.63
CA GLY A 170 26.07 -15.30 0.73
C GLY A 170 26.56 -15.77 -0.64
N ASP A 171 26.53 -17.07 -0.90
CA ASP A 171 26.90 -17.66 -2.20
C ASP A 171 25.79 -17.56 -3.27
N GLY A 172 24.63 -16.99 -2.92
CA GLY A 172 23.47 -16.87 -3.79
C GLY A 172 22.64 -18.14 -3.93
N THR A 173 22.90 -19.17 -3.13
CA THR A 173 22.14 -20.43 -3.09
C THR A 173 21.37 -20.57 -1.78
N PRO A 174 20.32 -21.40 -1.72
CA PRO A 174 19.60 -21.67 -0.48
C PRO A 174 20.36 -22.59 0.48
N SER A 175 21.62 -22.96 0.20
CA SER A 175 22.42 -23.82 1.07
C SER A 175 22.50 -23.22 2.49
N GLY A 176 22.10 -23.98 3.50
CA GLY A 176 22.04 -23.52 4.90
C GLY A 176 20.90 -22.54 5.22
N LEU A 177 20.11 -22.15 4.22
CA LEU A 177 18.97 -21.22 4.31
C LEU A 177 17.65 -21.95 3.97
N THR A 178 17.55 -23.21 4.42
CA THR A 178 16.42 -24.10 4.12
C THR A 178 15.58 -24.40 5.36
N GLY A 179 14.30 -24.69 5.13
CA GLY A 179 13.34 -25.10 6.16
C GLY A 179 12.35 -24.00 6.53
N ALA A 180 11.31 -24.38 7.26
CA ALA A 180 10.29 -23.44 7.70
C ALA A 180 10.87 -22.44 8.73
N VAL A 181 10.55 -21.16 8.55
CA VAL A 181 10.91 -20.09 9.49
C VAL A 181 9.66 -19.69 10.24
N ALA A 182 9.54 -20.12 11.50
CA ALA A 182 8.47 -19.67 12.38
C ALA A 182 8.93 -18.45 13.17
N LEU A 183 8.34 -17.30 12.85
CA LEU A 183 8.61 -16.05 13.56
C LEU A 183 7.81 -16.00 14.86
N GLN A 184 8.37 -15.29 15.84
CA GLN A 184 7.73 -14.92 17.10
C GLN A 184 7.28 -13.46 17.04
N ASP A 185 6.45 -13.02 17.99
CA ASP A 185 5.89 -11.68 18.01
C ASP A 185 6.97 -10.60 17.88
N GLY A 186 6.75 -9.63 17.00
CA GLY A 186 7.62 -8.48 16.76
C GLY A 186 8.92 -8.80 16.02
N GLN A 187 9.20 -10.06 15.70
CA GLN A 187 10.42 -10.41 14.96
C GLN A 187 10.40 -9.88 13.53
N SER A 188 11.59 -9.59 13.01
CA SER A 188 11.79 -9.18 11.63
C SER A 188 12.70 -10.16 10.89
N LEU A 189 12.29 -10.69 9.75
CA LEU A 189 13.15 -11.44 8.83
C LEU A 189 13.50 -10.55 7.64
N ILE A 190 14.75 -10.11 7.58
CA ILE A 190 15.22 -9.11 6.61
C ILE A 190 16.34 -9.71 5.77
N GLY A 191 16.20 -9.64 4.46
CA GLY A 191 17.25 -9.99 3.51
C GLY A 191 18.09 -8.79 3.10
N GLU A 192 19.30 -9.09 2.63
CA GLU A 192 20.21 -8.09 2.05
C GLU A 192 19.59 -7.29 0.91
N GLY A 193 18.55 -7.80 0.22
CA GLY A 193 17.86 -7.09 -0.86
C GLY A 193 17.34 -5.70 -0.47
N ILE A 194 17.05 -5.47 0.81
CA ILE A 194 16.56 -4.17 1.32
C ILE A 194 17.52 -3.51 2.30
N GLY A 195 18.63 -4.17 2.60
CA GLY A 195 19.60 -3.74 3.60
C GLY A 195 19.02 -3.73 5.01
N PHE A 196 19.81 -3.22 5.95
CA PHE A 196 19.40 -3.11 7.34
C PHE A 196 19.83 -1.79 7.95
N ASN A 197 18.82 -1.05 8.42
CA ASN A 197 18.97 0.18 9.17
C ASN A 197 18.23 -0.02 10.49
N PHE A 198 18.72 0.59 11.57
CA PHE A 198 18.06 0.52 12.88
C PHE A 198 16.65 1.14 12.92
N ASN A 199 16.22 1.84 11.85
CA ASN A 199 14.91 2.49 11.73
C ASN A 199 13.88 1.77 10.84
N ASN A 200 14.23 0.64 10.21
CA ASN A 200 13.27 -0.08 9.36
C ASN A 200 12.28 -0.90 10.19
N GLY A 201 11.30 -0.24 10.81
CA GLY A 201 10.06 -0.90 11.28
C GLY A 201 9.84 -0.96 12.79
N VAL A 202 10.70 -0.38 13.63
CA VAL A 202 10.45 -0.22 15.08
C VAL A 202 10.17 1.26 15.36
N ASN A 203 9.12 1.52 16.13
CA ASN A 203 8.60 2.83 16.55
C ASN A 203 9.69 3.94 16.67
N PRO A 204 9.58 5.10 15.98
CA PRO A 204 10.66 6.08 15.81
C PRO A 204 10.93 6.96 17.03
N ARG A 205 10.98 6.38 18.24
CA ARG A 205 11.50 7.09 19.42
C ARG A 205 12.96 6.71 19.62
N ASP A 206 13.81 7.60 19.13
CA ASP A 206 15.20 7.85 19.56
C ASP A 206 16.35 7.15 18.79
N ASP A 207 16.29 7.08 17.45
CA ASP A 207 17.52 7.08 16.63
C ASP A 207 17.75 8.50 16.05
N ILE A 208 18.77 9.18 16.55
CA ILE A 208 19.15 10.53 16.09
C ILE A 208 20.13 10.43 14.89
N LEU A 209 20.57 9.23 14.48
CA LEU A 209 21.73 9.05 13.60
C LEU A 209 21.44 8.42 12.23
N GLY A 210 20.31 7.74 12.02
CA GLY A 210 19.98 7.15 10.71
C GLY A 210 21.01 6.12 10.24
N HIS A 211 21.56 5.35 11.18
CA HIS A 211 22.70 4.47 10.93
C HIS A 211 22.31 3.29 10.03
N GLN A 212 22.84 3.28 8.81
CA GLN A 212 22.81 2.12 7.94
C GLN A 212 23.86 1.11 8.38
N ILE A 213 23.40 -0.06 8.83
CA ILE A 213 24.27 -1.14 9.32
C ILE A 213 24.71 -2.01 8.15
N VAL A 214 23.77 -2.34 7.26
CA VAL A 214 24.03 -3.07 6.01
C VAL A 214 23.34 -2.34 4.87
N ALA A 215 24.07 -2.05 3.79
CA ALA A 215 23.50 -1.44 2.60
C ALA A 215 22.64 -2.45 1.81
N PRO A 216 21.60 -2.00 1.09
CA PRO A 216 20.87 -2.85 0.17
C PRO A 216 21.81 -3.48 -0.87
N GLY A 217 21.63 -4.77 -1.10
CA GLY A 217 22.36 -5.57 -2.05
C GLY A 217 21.42 -6.44 -2.85
N GLN A 218 21.82 -7.69 -3.07
CA GLN A 218 21.00 -8.65 -3.80
C GLN A 218 20.28 -9.54 -2.78
N PRO A 219 19.01 -9.89 -3.02
CA PRO A 219 18.24 -10.65 -2.05
C PRO A 219 18.82 -12.07 -1.88
N PRO A 220 18.87 -12.60 -0.64
CA PRO A 220 19.21 -13.99 -0.40
C PRO A 220 18.08 -14.92 -0.86
N VAL A 221 18.45 -16.14 -1.25
CA VAL A 221 17.50 -17.19 -1.63
C VAL A 221 17.27 -18.12 -0.45
N LEU A 222 16.02 -18.23 0.00
CA LEU A 222 15.59 -19.13 1.08
C LEU A 222 14.63 -20.16 0.49
N THR A 223 14.58 -21.34 1.10
CA THR A 223 13.60 -22.37 0.73
C THR A 223 12.79 -22.81 1.95
N GLY A 224 11.48 -22.99 1.73
CA GLY A 224 10.52 -23.30 2.79
C GLY A 224 9.64 -22.11 3.18
N PRO A 225 8.55 -22.36 3.92
CA PRO A 225 7.57 -21.33 4.26
C PRO A 225 8.06 -20.42 5.40
N VAL A 226 7.59 -19.17 5.39
CA VAL A 226 7.69 -18.25 6.53
C VAL A 226 6.34 -18.18 7.23
N LEU A 227 6.30 -18.54 8.52
CA LEU A 227 5.12 -18.48 9.36
C LEU A 227 5.19 -17.24 10.22
N LEU A 228 4.18 -16.38 10.10
CA LEU A 228 4.05 -15.12 10.80
C LEU A 228 3.36 -15.31 12.15
N ALA A 229 3.74 -14.43 13.08
CA ALA A 229 3.12 -14.10 14.34
C ALA A 229 2.80 -12.58 14.35
N ASP A 230 2.48 -12.02 15.51
CA ASP A 230 2.05 -10.63 15.61
C ASP A 230 3.19 -9.66 15.30
N ASN A 231 2.89 -8.56 14.62
CA ASN A 231 3.81 -7.44 14.39
C ASN A 231 5.10 -7.82 13.65
N ASN A 232 5.05 -8.83 12.78
CA ASN A 232 6.24 -9.23 12.02
C ASN A 232 6.51 -8.36 10.79
N LEU A 233 7.79 -8.28 10.44
CA LEU A 233 8.28 -7.75 9.17
C LEU A 233 9.01 -8.86 8.40
N VAL A 234 8.66 -9.07 7.15
CA VAL A 234 9.38 -9.95 6.22
C VAL A 234 9.72 -9.15 4.98
N GLY A 235 11.00 -8.99 4.65
CA GLY A 235 11.35 -8.18 3.49
C GLY A 235 12.73 -8.40 2.89
N GLY A 236 12.85 -8.18 1.58
CA GLY A 236 14.11 -8.24 0.84
C GLY A 236 14.65 -9.63 0.58
N LEU A 237 13.78 -10.64 0.51
CA LEU A 237 14.12 -12.06 0.34
C LEU A 237 13.65 -12.58 -1.01
N ILE A 238 14.30 -13.62 -1.53
CA ILE A 238 13.70 -14.57 -2.49
C ILE A 238 13.26 -15.80 -1.69
N LEU A 239 11.98 -16.16 -1.74
CA LEU A 239 11.44 -17.40 -1.16
C LEU A 239 11.08 -18.36 -2.29
N GLU A 240 11.77 -19.49 -2.38
CA GLU A 240 11.64 -20.46 -3.48
C GLU A 240 11.18 -21.84 -2.97
N GLY A 241 10.32 -22.52 -3.73
CA GLY A 241 10.10 -23.97 -3.60
C GLY A 241 9.48 -24.41 -2.26
N SER A 242 8.53 -23.64 -1.71
CA SER A 242 8.00 -23.86 -0.35
C SER A 242 7.17 -25.15 -0.19
N GLY A 243 6.77 -25.81 -1.27
CA GLY A 243 5.93 -27.01 -1.23
C GLY A 243 4.53 -26.78 -0.61
N GLY A 244 4.15 -25.50 -0.46
CA GLY A 244 2.90 -25.03 0.13
C GLY A 244 2.72 -23.54 -0.16
N SER A 245 2.22 -22.77 0.82
CA SER A 245 2.23 -21.30 0.73
C SER A 245 3.61 -20.73 1.09
N ALA A 246 4.06 -19.63 0.48
CA ALA A 246 5.39 -19.08 0.77
C ALA A 246 5.43 -18.30 2.09
N ILE A 247 4.40 -17.49 2.36
CA ILE A 247 4.22 -16.77 3.64
C ILE A 247 2.83 -17.07 4.18
N LEU A 248 2.75 -17.46 5.46
CA LEU A 248 1.50 -17.83 6.13
C LEU A 248 1.31 -17.04 7.42
N GLY A 249 0.08 -16.62 7.71
CA GLY A 249 -0.31 -16.10 9.02
C GLY A 249 -1.74 -16.48 9.36
N ASP A 250 -1.96 -17.06 10.54
CA ASP A 250 -3.30 -17.38 11.06
C ASP A 250 -3.51 -16.71 12.42
N GLY A 251 -4.56 -15.89 12.54
CA GLY A 251 -4.91 -15.21 13.78
C GLY A 251 -3.92 -14.12 14.21
N ILE A 252 -3.08 -13.62 13.29
CA ILE A 252 -2.03 -12.64 13.60
C ILE A 252 -2.58 -11.21 13.72
N GLN A 253 -1.86 -10.34 14.43
CA GLN A 253 -2.11 -8.90 14.51
C GLN A 253 -0.93 -8.12 13.93
N ASN A 254 -1.21 -7.32 12.90
CA ASN A 254 -0.24 -6.53 12.13
C ASN A 254 0.84 -7.38 11.45
N ALA A 255 1.13 -7.06 10.19
CA ALA A 255 2.25 -7.65 9.46
C ALA A 255 2.71 -6.71 8.36
N THR A 256 4.01 -6.72 8.07
CA THR A 256 4.58 -6.04 6.92
C THR A 256 5.35 -7.05 6.07
N ILE A 257 4.96 -7.18 4.81
CA ILE A 257 5.58 -8.06 3.82
C ILE A 257 6.01 -7.16 2.66
N ASP A 258 7.31 -6.92 2.54
CA ASP A 258 7.84 -5.78 1.79
C ASP A 258 9.03 -6.14 0.91
N ARG A 259 8.92 -5.92 -0.41
CA ARG A 259 9.99 -6.19 -1.39
C ARG A 259 10.53 -7.61 -1.34
N ASN A 260 9.66 -8.61 -1.26
CA ASN A 260 10.03 -10.02 -1.42
C ASN A 260 9.76 -10.49 -2.85
N GLU A 261 10.50 -11.51 -3.28
CA GLU A 261 10.21 -12.29 -4.48
C GLU A 261 9.79 -13.70 -4.08
N LEU A 262 8.56 -14.10 -4.40
CA LEU A 262 7.99 -15.40 -4.04
C LEU A 262 7.92 -16.24 -5.32
N LEU A 263 8.64 -17.36 -5.33
CA LEU A 263 8.83 -18.23 -6.48
C LEU A 263 8.42 -19.67 -6.13
N ASP A 264 7.89 -20.39 -7.11
CA ASP A 264 7.71 -21.84 -7.07
C ASP A 264 6.97 -22.37 -5.81
N TYR A 265 5.96 -21.64 -5.36
CA TYR A 265 5.06 -22.06 -4.29
C TYR A 265 3.90 -22.88 -4.87
N SER A 266 3.27 -23.74 -4.06
CA SER A 266 2.27 -24.71 -4.55
C SER A 266 0.84 -24.49 -4.07
N LEU A 267 0.59 -23.54 -3.15
CA LEU A 267 -0.76 -23.23 -2.66
C LEU A 267 -1.12 -21.74 -2.77
N THR A 268 -0.35 -20.87 -2.11
CA THR A 268 -0.57 -19.42 -2.16
C THR A 268 0.74 -18.66 -1.93
N GLY A 269 0.97 -17.54 -2.61
CA GLY A 269 2.16 -16.71 -2.35
C GLY A 269 2.14 -16.21 -0.90
N ILE A 270 1.09 -15.47 -0.56
CA ILE A 270 0.84 -14.96 0.80
C ILE A 270 -0.57 -15.36 1.24
N ASP A 271 -0.67 -16.16 2.30
CA ASP A 271 -1.93 -16.64 2.88
C ASP A 271 -2.12 -16.10 4.29
N LEU A 272 -3.09 -15.21 4.47
CA LEU A 272 -3.43 -14.59 5.75
C LEU A 272 -4.88 -14.93 6.14
N THR A 273 -5.03 -15.73 7.19
CA THR A 273 -6.34 -16.13 7.72
C THR A 273 -6.57 -15.48 9.08
N ASN A 274 -7.78 -14.95 9.30
CA ASN A 274 -8.19 -14.31 10.56
C ASN A 274 -7.20 -13.24 11.07
N ALA A 275 -6.52 -12.55 10.16
CA ALA A 275 -5.54 -11.54 10.48
C ALA A 275 -6.21 -10.22 10.87
N THR A 276 -5.63 -9.50 11.82
CA THR A 276 -6.17 -8.26 12.39
C THR A 276 -5.17 -7.12 12.37
N GLY A 277 -5.63 -5.91 12.69
CA GLY A 277 -4.77 -4.73 12.68
C GLY A 277 -4.44 -4.30 11.25
N THR A 278 -3.20 -3.84 11.02
CA THR A 278 -2.74 -3.32 9.73
C THR A 278 -1.79 -4.31 9.04
N LEU A 279 -2.16 -4.72 7.84
CA LEU A 279 -1.42 -5.65 7.00
C LEU A 279 -0.90 -4.88 5.78
N ASN A 280 0.41 -4.71 5.71
CA ASN A 280 1.08 -3.99 4.62
C ASN A 280 1.81 -4.99 3.71
N LEU A 281 1.33 -5.14 2.49
CA LEU A 281 1.91 -5.99 1.47
C LEU A 281 2.37 -5.07 0.33
N THR A 282 3.66 -4.73 0.33
CA THR A 282 4.21 -3.66 -0.51
C THR A 282 5.35 -4.14 -1.41
N ASP A 283 5.30 -3.76 -2.68
CA ASP A 283 6.39 -3.95 -3.65
C ASP A 283 6.87 -5.41 -3.78
N ASN A 284 6.02 -6.40 -3.53
CA ASN A 284 6.38 -7.81 -3.66
C ASN A 284 6.22 -8.29 -5.11
N VAL A 285 7.09 -9.20 -5.53
CA VAL A 285 6.99 -9.92 -6.80
C VAL A 285 6.53 -11.34 -6.49
N ILE A 286 5.38 -11.74 -7.02
CA ILE A 286 4.75 -13.02 -6.72
C ILE A 286 4.63 -13.80 -8.03
N ARG A 287 5.37 -14.91 -8.12
CA ARG A 287 5.42 -15.81 -9.27
C ARG A 287 4.99 -17.21 -8.86
N ALA A 288 3.82 -17.60 -9.33
CA ALA A 288 3.27 -18.94 -9.14
C ALA A 288 4.01 -19.96 -10.03
N SER A 289 4.02 -21.22 -9.61
CA SER A 289 4.45 -22.36 -10.44
C SER A 289 3.31 -23.35 -10.63
N ASP A 290 2.23 -22.95 -11.31
CA ASP A 290 1.07 -23.79 -11.69
C ASP A 290 -0.17 -23.74 -10.74
N GLY A 291 -1.07 -22.76 -10.92
CA GLY A 291 -2.41 -22.73 -10.30
C GLY A 291 -2.61 -22.25 -8.84
N PRO A 292 -1.61 -21.81 -8.06
CA PRO A 292 -1.86 -21.28 -6.73
C PRO A 292 -2.29 -19.80 -6.74
N ASP A 293 -3.01 -19.38 -5.70
CA ASP A 293 -3.39 -17.97 -5.51
C ASP A 293 -2.15 -17.09 -5.23
N GLY A 294 -2.15 -15.82 -5.62
CA GLY A 294 -1.08 -14.87 -5.32
C GLY A 294 -1.12 -14.42 -3.85
N VAL A 295 -2.10 -13.58 -3.52
CA VAL A 295 -2.39 -13.15 -2.16
C VAL A 295 -3.82 -13.55 -1.80
N VAL A 296 -3.97 -14.23 -0.66
CA VAL A 296 -5.26 -14.52 -0.05
C VAL A 296 -5.30 -13.91 1.34
N LEU A 297 -6.37 -13.15 1.60
CA LEU A 297 -6.76 -12.75 2.94
C LEU A 297 -8.19 -13.24 3.20
N SER A 298 -8.38 -14.03 4.25
CA SER A 298 -9.69 -14.58 4.61
C SER A 298 -9.98 -14.38 6.09
N ASN A 299 -10.86 -13.44 6.41
CA ASN A 299 -11.24 -13.11 7.78
C ASN A 299 -12.67 -13.56 8.11
N ASP A 300 -12.81 -14.30 9.20
CA ASP A 300 -14.09 -14.77 9.74
C ASP A 300 -14.34 -14.14 11.13
N GLY A 301 -15.28 -13.21 11.21
CA GLY A 301 -15.63 -12.50 12.44
C GLY A 301 -14.58 -11.53 12.98
N VAL A 302 -13.57 -11.15 12.18
CA VAL A 302 -12.46 -10.28 12.60
C VAL A 302 -12.17 -9.16 11.59
N ASN A 303 -11.68 -8.01 12.08
CA ASN A 303 -11.50 -6.81 11.27
C ASN A 303 -10.03 -6.59 10.91
N ALA A 304 -9.77 -6.10 9.69
CA ALA A 304 -8.43 -5.77 9.23
C ALA A 304 -8.39 -4.50 8.37
N ILE A 305 -7.23 -3.83 8.42
CA ILE A 305 -6.79 -2.84 7.46
C ILE A 305 -5.77 -3.53 6.55
N VAL A 306 -6.02 -3.53 5.25
CA VAL A 306 -5.19 -4.23 4.26
C VAL A 306 -4.68 -3.22 3.25
N ASN A 307 -3.36 -3.14 3.09
CA ASN A 307 -2.71 -2.29 2.10
C ASN A 307 -1.90 -3.17 1.15
N LEU A 308 -2.36 -3.30 -0.09
CA LEU A 308 -1.73 -4.02 -1.19
C LEU A 308 -1.27 -3.00 -2.23
N VAL A 309 0.00 -2.60 -2.15
CA VAL A 309 0.52 -1.48 -2.93
C VAL A 309 1.75 -1.88 -3.73
N GLY A 310 1.77 -1.60 -5.03
CA GLY A 310 2.97 -1.74 -5.86
C GLY A 310 3.41 -3.18 -6.13
N ASN A 311 2.58 -4.19 -5.85
CA ASN A 311 2.96 -5.59 -6.03
C ASN A 311 2.86 -5.99 -7.51
N THR A 312 3.74 -6.88 -7.93
CA THR A 312 3.74 -7.48 -9.27
C THR A 312 3.36 -8.95 -9.16
N PHE A 313 2.36 -9.35 -9.93
CA PHE A 313 1.91 -10.73 -10.09
C PHE A 313 2.24 -11.14 -11.52
N ALA A 314 3.06 -12.17 -11.68
CA ALA A 314 3.48 -12.65 -12.99
C ALA A 314 3.57 -14.16 -12.99
N ASP A 315 3.02 -14.80 -14.02
CA ASP A 315 3.21 -16.23 -14.26
C ASP A 315 4.35 -16.46 -15.27
N GLY A 316 5.09 -17.55 -15.10
CA GLY A 316 6.10 -18.04 -16.04
C GLY A 316 5.59 -19.15 -16.96
N ASP A 317 4.43 -19.76 -16.67
CA ASP A 317 3.84 -20.87 -17.42
C ASP A 317 2.32 -20.66 -17.64
N THR A 318 1.73 -21.40 -18.59
CA THR A 318 0.40 -21.17 -19.17
C THR A 318 -0.70 -22.12 -18.67
N ALA A 319 -0.45 -22.81 -17.55
CA ALA A 319 -1.06 -24.13 -17.36
C ALA A 319 -2.20 -24.20 -16.33
N ASP A 320 -2.28 -23.37 -15.28
CA ASP A 320 -3.24 -23.64 -14.20
C ASP A 320 -3.84 -22.39 -13.49
N PRO A 321 -5.09 -22.48 -12.98
CA PRO A 321 -5.93 -21.35 -12.55
C PRO A 321 -5.69 -20.90 -11.09
N GLY A 322 -5.49 -19.60 -10.86
CA GLY A 322 -5.41 -18.97 -9.53
C GLY A 322 -5.89 -17.50 -9.55
N ARG A 323 -6.18 -16.93 -8.38
CA ARG A 323 -6.46 -15.50 -8.22
C ARG A 323 -5.19 -14.76 -7.85
N ALA A 324 -4.94 -13.61 -8.46
CA ALA A 324 -3.81 -12.78 -8.03
C ALA A 324 -4.05 -12.18 -6.64
N ILE A 325 -5.23 -11.60 -6.40
CA ILE A 325 -5.61 -11.04 -5.09
C ILE A 325 -7.01 -11.50 -4.73
N ALA A 326 -7.17 -12.11 -3.55
CA ALA A 326 -8.46 -12.50 -2.99
C ALA A 326 -8.62 -11.96 -1.56
N LEU A 327 -9.57 -11.06 -1.34
CA LEU A 327 -9.87 -10.49 -0.02
C LEU A 327 -11.28 -10.88 0.42
N ARG A 328 -11.40 -11.61 1.53
CA ARG A 328 -12.67 -12.09 2.05
C ARG A 328 -12.95 -11.57 3.45
N GLY A 329 -14.03 -10.83 3.60
CA GLY A 329 -14.58 -10.38 4.88
C GLY A 329 -15.88 -11.13 5.17
N LEU A 330 -15.80 -12.28 5.84
CA LEU A 330 -16.92 -13.18 6.11
C LEU A 330 -17.50 -12.98 7.52
N ASN A 331 -18.75 -13.38 7.73
CA ASN A 331 -19.40 -13.47 9.05
C ASN A 331 -19.24 -12.21 9.94
N GLY A 332 -19.38 -11.01 9.36
CA GLY A 332 -19.28 -9.76 10.10
C GLY A 332 -17.89 -9.09 10.12
N SER A 333 -16.89 -9.68 9.46
CA SER A 333 -15.55 -9.11 9.27
C SER A 333 -15.58 -7.82 8.43
N GLN A 334 -15.19 -6.70 9.03
CA GLN A 334 -15.05 -5.41 8.35
C GLN A 334 -13.64 -5.27 7.77
N LEU A 335 -13.54 -4.98 6.46
CA LEU A 335 -12.26 -4.74 5.80
C LEU A 335 -12.14 -3.26 5.40
N THR A 336 -10.99 -2.66 5.73
CA THR A 336 -10.55 -1.40 5.12
C THR A 336 -9.41 -1.74 4.17
N ALA A 337 -9.70 -1.88 2.87
CA ALA A 337 -8.75 -2.38 1.89
C ALA A 337 -8.33 -1.29 0.89
N THR A 338 -7.01 -1.10 0.75
CA THR A 338 -6.39 -0.34 -0.33
C THR A 338 -5.64 -1.31 -1.23
N VAL A 339 -6.04 -1.39 -2.49
CA VAL A 339 -5.36 -2.18 -3.53
C VAL A 339 -4.96 -1.21 -4.62
N SER A 340 -3.70 -0.77 -4.62
CA SER A 340 -3.24 0.26 -5.54
C SER A 340 -1.93 -0.02 -6.24
N ASP A 341 -1.84 0.45 -7.49
CA ASP A 341 -0.61 0.44 -8.29
C ASP A 341 -0.01 -0.97 -8.44
N ASN A 342 -0.83 -2.01 -8.37
CA ASN A 342 -0.39 -3.38 -8.59
C ASN A 342 -0.39 -3.69 -10.10
N GLU A 343 0.55 -4.53 -10.52
CA GLU A 343 0.72 -4.97 -11.89
C GLU A 343 0.47 -6.47 -11.98
N LEU A 344 -0.48 -6.87 -12.82
CA LEU A 344 -0.83 -8.26 -13.11
C LEU A 344 -0.59 -8.45 -14.61
N THR A 345 0.57 -8.97 -15.00
CA THR A 345 0.97 -9.12 -16.41
C THR A 345 1.08 -10.58 -16.82
N SER A 346 0.40 -10.93 -17.92
CA SER A 346 0.42 -12.27 -18.52
C SER A 346 0.18 -13.42 -17.53
N PRO A 347 -0.78 -13.36 -16.60
CA PRO A 347 -1.15 -14.56 -15.90
C PRO A 347 -2.07 -15.35 -16.85
N ASP A 348 -1.49 -16.26 -17.61
CA ASP A 348 -2.26 -17.15 -18.48
C ASP A 348 -2.95 -18.22 -17.60
N PHE A 349 -3.86 -17.75 -16.74
CA PHE A 349 -4.65 -18.53 -15.80
C PHE A 349 -5.58 -19.43 -16.61
N ALA A 350 -5.22 -20.70 -16.84
CA ALA A 350 -5.96 -21.57 -17.74
C ALA A 350 -7.48 -21.57 -17.49
N ALA A 351 -8.28 -21.65 -18.56
CA ALA A 351 -9.75 -21.57 -18.60
C ALA A 351 -10.49 -22.02 -17.31
N GLY A 352 -10.87 -21.04 -16.49
CA GLY A 352 -11.57 -21.19 -15.20
C GLY A 352 -12.22 -19.88 -14.73
N TRP A 353 -12.87 -19.87 -13.56
CA TRP A 353 -13.58 -18.70 -12.98
C TRP A 353 -12.61 -17.66 -12.38
N ASP A 354 -11.46 -17.44 -13.02
CA ASP A 354 -10.33 -16.76 -12.38
C ASP A 354 -10.55 -15.25 -12.31
N THR A 355 -10.14 -14.64 -11.21
CA THR A 355 -10.31 -13.20 -11.02
C THR A 355 -8.96 -12.57 -10.67
N GLY A 356 -8.62 -11.46 -11.34
CA GLY A 356 -7.42 -10.70 -11.01
C GLY A 356 -7.47 -10.17 -9.58
N ILE A 357 -8.49 -9.36 -9.27
CA ILE A 357 -8.77 -8.85 -7.94
C ILE A 357 -10.18 -9.26 -7.51
N GLU A 358 -10.29 -10.19 -6.57
CA GLU A 358 -11.54 -10.68 -5.99
C GLU A 358 -11.73 -10.11 -4.58
N MET A 359 -12.93 -9.59 -4.31
CA MET A 359 -13.35 -9.14 -2.99
C MET A 359 -14.74 -9.66 -2.63
N ASP A 360 -14.83 -10.51 -1.62
CA ASP A 360 -16.09 -11.05 -1.09
C ASP A 360 -16.38 -10.47 0.29
N LEU A 361 -17.48 -9.71 0.42
CA LEU A 361 -17.74 -8.90 1.60
C LEU A 361 -19.13 -9.20 2.20
N GLN A 362 -19.14 -9.59 3.47
CA GLN A 362 -20.33 -9.88 4.26
C GLN A 362 -20.52 -8.91 5.44
N ALA A 363 -19.75 -7.81 5.47
CA ALA A 363 -19.91 -6.75 6.46
C ALA A 363 -19.51 -5.38 5.90
N THR A 364 -19.90 -4.32 6.62
CA THR A 364 -19.55 -2.93 6.31
C THR A 364 -18.04 -2.78 6.11
N SER A 365 -17.64 -2.38 4.91
CA SER A 365 -16.24 -2.35 4.48
C SER A 365 -15.96 -1.12 3.64
N THR A 366 -14.71 -0.64 3.66
CA THR A 366 -14.26 0.51 2.87
C THR A 366 -13.18 0.08 1.90
N LEU A 367 -13.37 0.34 0.61
CA LEU A 367 -12.48 -0.13 -0.46
C LEU A 367 -11.89 1.01 -1.27
N ALA A 368 -10.64 0.85 -1.66
CA ALA A 368 -9.90 1.75 -2.54
C ALA A 368 -9.10 0.91 -3.54
N VAL A 369 -9.63 0.73 -4.76
CA VAL A 369 -8.97 -0.03 -5.83
C VAL A 369 -8.50 0.95 -6.91
N ARG A 370 -7.21 1.27 -6.95
CA ARG A 370 -6.71 2.39 -7.76
C ARG A 370 -5.45 2.11 -8.56
N GLY A 371 -5.39 2.57 -9.81
CA GLY A 371 -4.13 2.57 -10.56
C GLY A 371 -3.57 1.19 -10.89
N ASN A 372 -4.35 0.11 -10.71
CA ASN A 372 -3.88 -1.23 -11.01
C ASN A 372 -3.87 -1.48 -12.52
N GLN A 373 -2.89 -2.25 -12.99
CA GLN A 373 -2.73 -2.67 -14.38
C GLN A 373 -2.95 -4.18 -14.45
N LEU A 374 -3.99 -4.61 -15.18
CA LEU A 374 -4.40 -6.00 -15.30
C LEU A 374 -4.43 -6.37 -16.79
N GLY A 375 -3.54 -7.24 -17.24
CA GLY A 375 -3.52 -7.73 -18.62
C GLY A 375 -3.75 -9.24 -18.71
N ASP A 376 -4.51 -9.68 -19.71
CA ASP A 376 -4.70 -11.08 -20.11
C ASP A 376 -5.30 -12.01 -19.03
N VAL A 377 -6.17 -11.46 -18.18
CA VAL A 377 -6.85 -12.24 -17.12
C VAL A 377 -7.99 -13.09 -17.70
N GLN A 378 -7.93 -14.42 -17.61
CA GLN A 378 -8.91 -15.30 -18.28
C GLN A 378 -10.35 -15.25 -17.72
N GLY A 379 -10.57 -14.77 -16.50
CA GLY A 379 -11.92 -14.47 -16.01
C GLY A 379 -12.14 -12.98 -15.76
N ARG A 380 -12.58 -12.58 -14.57
CA ARG A 380 -12.90 -11.17 -14.28
C ARG A 380 -11.65 -10.39 -13.94
N GLY A 381 -11.57 -9.14 -14.39
CA GLY A 381 -10.48 -8.25 -13.99
C GLY A 381 -10.57 -7.93 -12.48
N ILE A 382 -11.59 -7.16 -12.12
CA ILE A 382 -11.93 -6.79 -10.75
C ILE A 382 -13.34 -7.30 -10.45
N SER A 383 -13.50 -8.17 -9.47
CA SER A 383 -14.79 -8.65 -8.97
C SER A 383 -14.99 -8.23 -7.52
N ILE A 384 -16.06 -7.50 -7.24
CA ILE A 384 -16.46 -7.12 -5.88
C ILE A 384 -17.88 -7.61 -5.64
N VAL A 385 -18.05 -8.51 -4.69
CA VAL A 385 -19.33 -9.10 -4.32
C VAL A 385 -19.65 -8.73 -2.88
N VAL A 386 -20.84 -8.16 -2.68
CA VAL A 386 -21.36 -7.79 -1.36
C VAL A 386 -22.57 -8.65 -1.04
N ALA A 387 -22.40 -9.61 -0.15
CA ALA A 387 -23.32 -10.73 0.07
C ALA A 387 -23.91 -10.78 1.49
N ALA A 388 -24.09 -9.63 2.15
CA ALA A 388 -24.82 -9.53 3.42
C ALA A 388 -25.40 -8.12 3.61
N ALA A 389 -26.17 -7.90 4.69
CA ALA A 389 -26.63 -6.58 5.13
C ALA A 389 -25.44 -5.69 5.57
N ALA A 390 -24.65 -5.27 4.59
CA ALA A 390 -23.40 -4.55 4.73
C ALA A 390 -23.51 -3.17 4.07
N ALA A 391 -22.91 -2.15 4.69
CA ALA A 391 -22.69 -0.87 4.04
C ALA A 391 -21.28 -0.88 3.42
N VAL A 392 -21.17 -1.15 2.12
CA VAL A 392 -19.86 -1.17 1.44
C VAL A 392 -19.71 0.09 0.60
N GLY A 393 -18.68 0.86 0.92
CA GLY A 393 -18.37 2.11 0.21
C GLY A 393 -16.96 2.09 -0.33
N GLY A 394 -16.72 2.76 -1.45
CA GLY A 394 -15.38 2.81 -1.97
C GLY A 394 -15.25 3.44 -3.34
N ALA A 395 -14.05 3.35 -3.87
CA ALA A 395 -13.76 3.82 -5.21
C ALA A 395 -12.92 2.80 -5.99
N VAL A 396 -13.28 2.60 -7.25
CA VAL A 396 -12.52 1.85 -8.25
C VAL A 396 -12.08 2.86 -9.30
N GLU A 397 -10.81 3.29 -9.25
CA GLU A 397 -10.37 4.47 -10.00
C GLU A 397 -9.09 4.25 -10.79
N ASN A 398 -9.05 4.73 -12.03
CA ASN A 398 -7.84 4.75 -12.86
C ASN A 398 -7.18 3.37 -13.06
N ASN A 399 -7.96 2.27 -13.02
CA ASN A 399 -7.44 0.94 -13.31
C ASN A 399 -7.41 0.71 -14.83
N GLN A 400 -6.38 0.02 -15.32
CA GLN A 400 -6.22 -0.38 -16.71
C GLN A 400 -6.43 -1.89 -16.80
N LEU A 401 -7.39 -2.32 -17.60
CA LEU A 401 -7.76 -3.72 -17.76
C LEU A 401 -7.76 -4.08 -19.25
N GLU A 402 -6.97 -5.08 -19.62
CA GLU A 402 -6.81 -5.50 -21.01
C GLU A 402 -7.07 -7.01 -21.14
N ASN A 403 -7.82 -7.41 -22.17
CA ASN A 403 -8.07 -8.79 -22.57
C ASN A 403 -8.57 -9.70 -21.45
N THR A 404 -9.55 -9.24 -20.67
CA THR A 404 -10.18 -10.10 -19.67
C THR A 404 -11.17 -11.08 -20.32
N GLY A 405 -11.23 -12.33 -19.87
CA GLY A 405 -12.15 -13.32 -20.45
C GLY A 405 -13.60 -13.20 -19.95
N GLN A 406 -13.82 -12.55 -18.82
CA GLN A 406 -15.14 -12.11 -18.32
C GLN A 406 -15.13 -10.59 -18.07
N GLU A 407 -16.11 -10.06 -17.33
CA GLU A 407 -16.24 -8.63 -17.07
C GLU A 407 -14.94 -8.02 -16.51
N ALA A 408 -14.47 -6.92 -17.12
CA ALA A 408 -13.32 -6.17 -16.66
C ALA A 408 -13.56 -5.68 -15.23
N ILE A 409 -14.76 -5.13 -14.97
CA ILE A 409 -15.18 -4.77 -13.62
C ILE A 409 -16.57 -5.35 -13.40
N PHE A 410 -16.69 -6.18 -12.38
CA PHE A 410 -17.94 -6.76 -11.93
C PHE A 410 -18.23 -6.33 -10.49
N LEU A 411 -19.34 -5.63 -10.30
CA LEU A 411 -19.87 -5.30 -8.97
C LEU A 411 -21.23 -5.97 -8.79
N GLU A 412 -21.37 -6.79 -7.76
CA GLU A 412 -22.64 -7.42 -7.41
C GLU A 412 -23.00 -7.20 -5.94
N PHE A 413 -24.27 -6.87 -5.71
CA PHE A 413 -24.88 -6.70 -4.39
C PHE A 413 -26.02 -7.70 -4.28
N SER A 414 -25.94 -8.68 -3.37
CA SER A 414 -26.76 -9.90 -3.48
C SER A 414 -27.40 -10.42 -2.19
N GLN A 415 -27.70 -9.58 -1.18
CA GLN A 415 -28.51 -9.98 -0.01
C GLN A 415 -29.31 -8.83 0.63
N ASP A 416 -30.31 -9.19 1.43
CA ASP A 416 -31.29 -8.31 2.06
C ASP A 416 -30.63 -7.10 2.75
N SER A 417 -31.00 -5.89 2.32
CA SER A 417 -30.53 -4.62 2.90
C SER A 417 -29.04 -4.28 2.72
N ALA A 418 -28.31 -4.96 1.83
CA ALA A 418 -26.98 -4.50 1.42
C ALA A 418 -27.09 -3.06 0.87
N THR A 419 -26.29 -2.13 1.40
CA THR A 419 -26.21 -0.76 0.89
C THR A 419 -24.83 -0.49 0.33
N ALA A 420 -24.76 -0.03 -0.91
CA ALA A 420 -23.47 0.25 -1.54
C ALA A 420 -23.39 1.66 -2.11
N ALA A 421 -22.24 2.31 -1.90
CA ALA A 421 -21.92 3.61 -2.47
C ALA A 421 -20.53 3.55 -3.11
N PHE A 422 -20.49 3.32 -4.43
CA PHE A 422 -19.23 3.24 -5.17
C PHE A 422 -19.08 4.36 -6.19
N SER A 423 -17.85 4.86 -6.29
CA SER A 423 -17.37 5.65 -7.44
C SER A 423 -16.54 4.76 -8.35
N LEU A 424 -16.87 4.72 -9.64
CA LEU A 424 -16.07 4.10 -10.68
C LEU A 424 -15.61 5.22 -11.61
N SER A 425 -14.32 5.57 -11.59
CA SER A 425 -13.88 6.69 -12.43
C SER A 425 -12.51 6.53 -13.05
N GLY A 426 -12.39 6.94 -14.32
CA GLY A 426 -11.11 6.92 -15.03
C GLY A 426 -10.59 5.52 -15.38
N ASN A 427 -11.40 4.47 -15.19
CA ASN A 427 -10.97 3.11 -15.55
C ASN A 427 -10.98 2.93 -17.07
N ALA A 428 -10.04 2.16 -17.58
CA ALA A 428 -9.94 1.77 -18.98
C ALA A 428 -10.06 0.25 -19.10
N ALA A 429 -10.98 -0.23 -19.93
CA ALA A 429 -11.15 -1.64 -20.26
C ALA A 429 -11.03 -1.83 -21.78
N ALA A 430 -10.13 -2.68 -22.26
CA ALA A 430 -9.90 -2.91 -23.68
C ALA A 430 -9.90 -4.41 -24.02
N GLY A 431 -10.65 -4.82 -25.05
CA GLY A 431 -10.73 -6.23 -25.47
C GLY A 431 -11.43 -7.16 -24.45
N SER A 432 -12.11 -6.56 -23.48
CA SER A 432 -12.78 -7.23 -22.36
C SER A 432 -14.29 -7.13 -22.47
N PRO A 433 -15.07 -8.13 -22.02
CA PRO A 433 -16.43 -7.89 -21.55
C PRO A 433 -16.41 -6.72 -20.55
N GLY A 434 -17.29 -5.73 -20.72
CA GLY A 434 -17.12 -4.40 -20.12
C GLY A 434 -17.34 -4.32 -18.59
N ILE A 435 -18.02 -3.26 -18.15
CA ILE A 435 -18.31 -3.01 -16.72
C ILE A 435 -19.73 -3.49 -16.42
N SER A 436 -19.90 -4.45 -15.49
CA SER A 436 -21.22 -4.93 -15.06
C SER A 436 -21.51 -4.58 -13.59
N LEU A 437 -22.69 -4.00 -13.37
CA LEU A 437 -23.18 -3.54 -12.08
C LEU A 437 -24.54 -4.20 -11.82
N ARG A 438 -24.62 -5.05 -10.80
CA ARG A 438 -25.82 -5.85 -10.52
C ARG A 438 -26.27 -5.69 -9.07
N ALA A 439 -27.56 -5.46 -8.86
CA ALA A 439 -28.19 -5.48 -7.55
C ALA A 439 -29.29 -6.56 -7.53
N ARG A 440 -29.29 -7.41 -6.51
CA ARG A 440 -30.21 -8.54 -6.33
C ARG A 440 -30.68 -8.65 -4.88
N ASP A 441 -31.71 -9.47 -4.62
CA ASP A 441 -32.16 -9.87 -3.28
C ASP A 441 -32.33 -8.69 -2.29
N GLN A 442 -33.28 -7.78 -2.56
CA GLN A 442 -33.61 -6.62 -1.69
C GLN A 442 -32.45 -5.65 -1.41
N SER A 443 -31.34 -5.75 -2.14
CA SER A 443 -30.21 -4.82 -2.00
C SER A 443 -30.54 -3.42 -2.54
N THR A 444 -29.82 -2.41 -2.05
CA THR A 444 -29.89 -1.03 -2.55
C THR A 444 -28.49 -0.51 -2.88
N ALA A 445 -28.23 -0.21 -4.15
CA ALA A 445 -26.93 0.29 -4.59
C ALA A 445 -27.04 1.70 -5.20
N ARG A 446 -26.06 2.55 -4.88
CA ARG A 446 -25.85 3.87 -5.47
C ARG A 446 -24.47 3.93 -6.11
N LEU A 447 -24.42 4.19 -7.41
CA LEU A 447 -23.20 4.15 -8.19
C LEU A 447 -22.99 5.46 -8.93
N THR A 448 -21.78 6.00 -8.85
CA THR A 448 -21.31 7.07 -9.74
C THR A 448 -20.29 6.45 -10.70
N VAL A 449 -20.57 6.48 -11.99
CA VAL A 449 -19.70 5.91 -13.03
C VAL A 449 -19.29 7.06 -13.94
N ASN A 450 -18.07 7.58 -13.76
CA ASN A 450 -17.63 8.81 -14.41
C ASN A 450 -16.33 8.66 -15.19
N ALA A 451 -16.30 9.06 -16.46
CA ALA A 451 -15.08 9.11 -17.26
C ALA A 451 -14.36 7.76 -17.41
N ASN A 452 -15.10 6.66 -17.52
CA ASN A 452 -14.53 5.35 -17.84
C ASN A 452 -14.50 5.15 -19.37
N THR A 453 -13.52 4.40 -19.86
CA THR A 453 -13.35 4.07 -21.28
C THR A 453 -13.45 2.56 -21.47
N VAL A 454 -14.32 2.11 -22.36
CA VAL A 454 -14.45 0.70 -22.73
C VAL A 454 -14.29 0.58 -24.25
N THR A 455 -13.28 -0.17 -24.69
CA THR A 455 -12.90 -0.28 -26.11
C THR A 455 -12.99 -1.72 -26.59
N ASP A 456 -13.60 -1.91 -27.76
CA ASP A 456 -13.80 -3.21 -28.42
C ASP A 456 -14.44 -4.30 -27.54
N PRO A 457 -15.52 -4.01 -26.78
CA PRO A 457 -16.16 -5.03 -25.96
C PRO A 457 -16.86 -6.10 -26.84
N PRO A 458 -16.77 -7.40 -26.49
CA PRO A 458 -17.46 -8.47 -27.20
C PRO A 458 -18.99 -8.47 -26.99
N GLY A 459 -19.50 -7.62 -26.10
CA GLY A 459 -20.92 -7.39 -25.81
C GLY A 459 -21.14 -5.93 -25.36
N PRO A 460 -22.19 -5.62 -24.59
CA PRO A 460 -22.38 -4.26 -24.07
C PRO A 460 -21.21 -3.81 -23.18
N GLY A 461 -20.67 -2.62 -23.44
CA GLY A 461 -19.55 -2.07 -22.68
C GLY A 461 -19.89 -1.66 -21.25
N LEU A 462 -21.13 -1.27 -20.97
CA LEU A 462 -21.64 -1.12 -19.60
C LEU A 462 -22.96 -1.86 -19.44
N VAL A 463 -23.10 -2.63 -18.36
CA VAL A 463 -24.27 -3.45 -18.06
C VAL A 463 -24.80 -3.11 -16.67
N LEU A 464 -26.08 -2.76 -16.58
CA LEU A 464 -26.80 -2.51 -15.33
C LEU A 464 -27.91 -3.57 -15.18
N GLY A 465 -28.04 -4.16 -13.99
CA GLY A 465 -29.04 -5.21 -13.76
C GLY A 465 -29.65 -5.15 -12.37
N THR A 466 -30.97 -5.37 -12.29
CA THR A 466 -31.69 -5.52 -11.03
C THR A 466 -32.63 -6.72 -11.05
N THR A 467 -32.65 -7.50 -9.97
CA THR A 467 -33.60 -8.60 -9.77
C THR A 467 -34.02 -8.75 -8.29
N GLN A 468 -35.10 -9.47 -8.03
CA GLN A 468 -35.56 -9.88 -6.69
C GLN A 468 -35.67 -8.69 -5.72
N THR A 469 -36.56 -7.74 -5.99
CA THR A 469 -36.84 -6.58 -5.12
C THR A 469 -35.65 -5.63 -4.88
N ALA A 470 -34.64 -5.66 -5.73
CA ALA A 470 -33.47 -4.79 -5.60
C ALA A 470 -33.71 -3.38 -6.11
N ASN A 471 -32.93 -2.42 -5.61
CA ASN A 471 -32.96 -1.02 -6.03
C ASN A 471 -31.56 -0.57 -6.48
N LEU A 472 -31.40 -0.18 -7.73
CA LEU A 472 -30.14 0.37 -8.25
C LEU A 472 -30.33 1.80 -8.73
N VAL A 473 -29.52 2.72 -8.21
CA VAL A 473 -29.42 4.11 -8.68
C VAL A 473 -28.02 4.31 -9.25
N ALA A 474 -27.91 4.66 -10.53
CA ALA A 474 -26.63 4.84 -11.20
C ALA A 474 -26.56 6.17 -11.94
N VAL A 475 -25.48 6.93 -11.75
CA VAL A 475 -25.17 8.14 -12.52
C VAL A 475 -23.98 7.84 -13.42
N LEU A 476 -24.22 7.69 -14.72
CA LEU A 476 -23.21 7.41 -15.73
C LEU A 476 -22.91 8.72 -16.47
N SER A 477 -21.73 9.30 -16.22
CA SER A 477 -21.31 10.59 -16.80
C SER A 477 -19.99 10.49 -17.55
N ASN A 478 -19.86 11.15 -18.71
CA ASN A 478 -18.60 11.26 -19.45
C ASN A 478 -17.93 9.93 -19.83
N ASN A 479 -18.64 8.80 -19.84
CA ASN A 479 -18.06 7.52 -20.21
C ASN A 479 -17.96 7.40 -21.73
N THR A 480 -16.93 6.69 -22.19
CA THR A 480 -16.73 6.35 -23.60
C THR A 480 -16.86 4.85 -23.78
N VAL A 481 -17.77 4.41 -24.63
CA VAL A 481 -17.83 3.04 -25.13
C VAL A 481 -17.66 3.11 -26.63
N SER A 482 -16.61 2.48 -27.14
CA SER A 482 -16.27 2.54 -28.57
C SER A 482 -15.82 1.20 -29.11
N GLY A 483 -16.19 0.91 -30.35
CA GLY A 483 -15.86 -0.38 -30.97
C GLY A 483 -16.75 -1.52 -30.44
N GLY A 484 -16.51 -2.74 -30.89
CA GLY A 484 -17.26 -3.91 -30.39
C GLY A 484 -18.76 -3.95 -30.72
N LEU A 485 -19.51 -4.76 -29.96
CA LEU A 485 -20.92 -5.13 -30.24
C LEU A 485 -21.98 -4.43 -29.36
N GLY A 486 -21.66 -3.36 -28.62
CA GLY A 486 -22.69 -2.60 -27.91
C GLY A 486 -22.20 -1.52 -26.95
N GLY A 487 -23.07 -0.55 -26.64
CA GLY A 487 -22.79 0.55 -25.71
C GLY A 487 -23.25 0.27 -24.27
N ILE A 488 -24.42 0.78 -23.87
CA ILE A 488 -24.97 0.60 -22.51
C ILE A 488 -26.19 -0.32 -22.53
N SER A 489 -26.25 -1.30 -21.61
CA SER A 489 -27.42 -2.14 -21.40
C SER A 489 -27.96 -2.03 -19.98
N GLY A 490 -29.29 -1.97 -19.81
CA GLY A 490 -29.97 -1.96 -18.52
C GLY A 490 -31.14 -2.93 -18.47
N THR A 491 -31.26 -3.68 -17.38
CA THR A 491 -32.34 -4.67 -17.19
C THR A 491 -32.94 -4.61 -15.78
N THR A 492 -34.26 -4.77 -15.66
CA THR A 492 -34.99 -4.85 -14.38
C THR A 492 -36.13 -5.86 -14.46
N ASP A 493 -36.37 -6.59 -13.37
CA ASP A 493 -37.57 -7.42 -13.19
C ASP A 493 -38.76 -6.64 -12.59
N ASP A 494 -39.92 -7.29 -12.54
CA ASP A 494 -41.24 -6.77 -12.11
C ASP A 494 -41.31 -6.42 -10.62
N THR A 495 -40.30 -6.78 -9.83
CA THR A 495 -40.25 -6.52 -8.40
C THR A 495 -39.22 -5.46 -8.02
N SER A 496 -38.33 -5.09 -8.95
CA SER A 496 -37.14 -4.27 -8.71
C SER A 496 -37.27 -2.85 -9.28
N SER A 497 -36.34 -1.97 -8.87
CA SER A 497 -36.21 -0.62 -9.42
C SER A 497 -34.81 -0.32 -9.96
N LEU A 498 -34.76 0.26 -11.15
CA LEU A 498 -33.54 0.72 -11.80
C LEU A 498 -33.66 2.20 -12.19
N GLN A 499 -32.89 3.06 -11.54
CA GLN A 499 -32.82 4.50 -11.83
C GLN A 499 -31.46 4.86 -12.43
N VAL A 500 -31.43 5.41 -13.63
CA VAL A 500 -30.18 5.68 -14.37
C VAL A 500 -30.19 7.11 -14.91
N ALA A 501 -29.15 7.87 -14.58
CA ALA A 501 -28.85 9.14 -15.22
C ALA A 501 -27.68 8.97 -16.19
N LEU A 502 -27.94 9.13 -17.49
CA LEU A 502 -26.95 9.13 -18.57
C LEU A 502 -26.62 10.57 -18.93
N ARG A 503 -25.39 11.02 -18.67
CA ARG A 503 -24.94 12.39 -18.96
C ARG A 503 -23.66 12.40 -19.78
N THR A 504 -23.66 13.12 -20.90
CA THR A 504 -22.43 13.39 -21.66
C THR A 504 -21.58 12.18 -22.02
N ASN A 505 -22.19 10.99 -22.18
CA ASN A 505 -21.49 9.78 -22.59
C ASN A 505 -21.32 9.75 -24.11
N LEU A 506 -20.23 9.13 -24.58
CA LEU A 506 -19.95 8.83 -25.97
C LEU A 506 -20.09 7.33 -26.18
N LEU A 507 -21.13 6.91 -26.88
CA LEU A 507 -21.44 5.50 -27.14
C LEU A 507 -21.37 5.27 -28.65
N GLY A 508 -20.61 4.29 -29.09
CA GLY A 508 -20.56 3.89 -30.50
C GLY A 508 -20.09 2.45 -30.67
N GLY A 509 -20.97 1.58 -31.16
CA GLY A 509 -20.69 0.19 -31.49
C GLY A 509 -20.71 -0.10 -33.01
N GLN A 510 -20.37 -1.33 -33.37
CA GLN A 510 -20.56 -1.86 -34.73
C GLN A 510 -22.01 -2.30 -34.99
N THR A 511 -22.82 -2.36 -33.93
CA THR A 511 -24.24 -2.71 -33.96
C THR A 511 -25.08 -1.46 -33.79
N ASN A 512 -26.30 -1.47 -34.31
CA ASN A 512 -27.17 -0.31 -34.15
C ASN A 512 -27.52 -0.07 -32.67
N GLU A 513 -27.57 -1.07 -31.78
CA GLU A 513 -28.03 -0.92 -30.37
C GLU A 513 -26.99 -0.30 -29.40
N ASP A 514 -26.74 1.01 -29.52
CA ASP A 514 -25.79 1.74 -28.66
C ASP A 514 -26.28 1.94 -27.21
N ALA A 515 -27.58 2.04 -26.97
CA ALA A 515 -28.11 1.80 -25.63
C ALA A 515 -29.43 1.03 -25.65
N LEU A 516 -29.53 0.00 -24.81
CA LEU A 516 -30.67 -0.89 -24.69
C LEU A 516 -31.14 -0.96 -23.24
N PHE A 517 -32.38 -0.54 -22.96
CA PHE A 517 -33.00 -0.71 -21.65
C PHE A 517 -34.24 -1.60 -21.75
N SER A 518 -34.29 -2.66 -20.95
CA SER A 518 -35.40 -3.61 -20.93
C SER A 518 -36.01 -3.76 -19.54
N SER A 519 -37.32 -3.90 -19.50
CA SER A 519 -38.15 -3.95 -18.29
C SER A 519 -39.19 -5.07 -18.39
N LEU A 520 -39.48 -5.75 -17.28
CA LEU A 520 -40.69 -6.58 -17.17
C LEU A 520 -41.91 -5.69 -16.82
N ALA A 521 -43.12 -6.12 -17.18
CA ALA A 521 -44.34 -5.43 -16.81
C ALA A 521 -44.38 -5.17 -15.29
N ASP A 522 -44.81 -3.97 -14.88
CA ASP A 522 -44.87 -3.48 -13.49
C ASP A 522 -43.55 -3.14 -12.78
N SER A 523 -42.39 -3.27 -13.44
CA SER A 523 -41.09 -2.84 -12.91
C SER A 523 -40.91 -1.32 -12.83
N ALA A 524 -40.09 -0.82 -11.89
CA ALA A 524 -39.86 0.62 -11.69
C ALA A 524 -38.52 1.09 -12.31
N MET A 525 -38.49 1.37 -13.61
CA MET A 525 -37.34 1.98 -14.30
C MET A 525 -37.45 3.51 -14.39
N CYS A 526 -36.37 4.25 -14.17
CA CYS A 526 -36.32 5.70 -14.37
C CYS A 526 -35.07 6.07 -15.16
N LEU A 527 -35.20 6.86 -16.23
CA LEU A 527 -34.07 7.27 -17.08
C LEU A 527 -34.00 8.81 -17.21
N ASP A 528 -32.86 9.39 -16.86
CA ASP A 528 -32.50 10.81 -17.09
C ASP A 528 -31.39 10.87 -18.15
N ILE A 529 -31.68 11.31 -19.37
CA ILE A 529 -30.74 11.26 -20.50
C ILE A 529 -30.44 12.66 -21.02
N THR A 530 -29.20 13.14 -20.85
CA THR A 530 -28.79 14.49 -21.28
C THR A 530 -27.40 14.51 -21.92
N GLY A 531 -27.30 15.06 -23.15
CA GLY A 531 -26.01 15.39 -23.78
C GLY A 531 -25.18 14.20 -24.23
N ASN A 532 -25.78 13.02 -24.39
CA ASN A 532 -25.08 11.81 -24.84
C ASN A 532 -24.97 11.79 -26.38
N THR A 533 -23.94 11.12 -26.89
CA THR A 533 -23.73 10.84 -28.32
C THR A 533 -23.89 9.34 -28.53
N MET A 534 -24.81 8.93 -29.40
CA MET A 534 -25.18 7.54 -29.69
C MET A 534 -26.02 7.47 -30.98
N ASP A 535 -25.96 6.35 -31.68
CA ASP A 535 -26.68 6.13 -32.95
C ASP A 535 -28.11 5.57 -32.73
N GLU A 536 -28.32 4.66 -31.78
CA GLU A 536 -29.65 4.10 -31.45
C GLU A 536 -29.88 3.98 -29.94
N LEU A 537 -31.08 4.38 -29.51
CA LEU A 537 -31.61 4.11 -28.18
C LEU A 537 -32.82 3.19 -28.31
N VAL A 538 -32.76 2.01 -27.69
CA VAL A 538 -33.80 0.99 -27.69
C VAL A 538 -34.38 0.84 -26.27
N LEU A 539 -35.70 0.97 -26.15
CA LEU A 539 -36.43 0.76 -24.89
C LEU A 539 -37.45 -0.36 -25.08
N GLN A 540 -37.38 -1.39 -24.25
CA GLN A 540 -38.18 -2.62 -24.36
C GLN A 540 -38.96 -2.91 -23.07
N GLN A 541 -40.20 -3.40 -23.22
CA GLN A 541 -41.04 -3.89 -22.13
C GLN A 541 -41.59 -5.27 -22.48
N SER A 542 -41.63 -6.20 -21.52
CA SER A 542 -42.13 -7.58 -21.71
C SER A 542 -43.19 -7.97 -20.66
N PRO A 543 -44.37 -8.51 -21.05
CA PRO A 543 -44.87 -8.70 -22.42
C PRO A 543 -45.06 -7.36 -23.16
N PRO A 544 -45.02 -7.34 -24.51
CA PRO A 544 -44.91 -6.10 -25.27
C PRO A 544 -46.17 -5.23 -25.13
N SER A 545 -46.08 -4.19 -24.31
CA SER A 545 -46.91 -2.99 -24.41
C SER A 545 -46.14 -1.92 -25.18
N THR A 546 -46.84 -1.24 -26.10
CA THR A 546 -46.30 -0.14 -26.91
C THR A 546 -45.84 1.01 -26.01
N MET A 547 -44.57 1.42 -26.14
CA MET A 547 -43.97 2.51 -25.37
C MET A 547 -43.74 3.69 -26.30
N ASN A 548 -44.32 4.86 -26.00
CA ASN A 548 -43.99 6.13 -26.65
C ASN A 548 -43.16 6.98 -25.70
N VAL A 549 -41.95 7.39 -26.11
CA VAL A 549 -41.18 8.45 -25.44
C VAL A 549 -41.33 9.73 -26.27
N GLU A 550 -42.16 10.65 -25.80
CA GLU A 550 -42.30 11.99 -26.39
C GLU A 550 -41.60 13.04 -25.52
N ARG A 551 -40.77 13.91 -26.12
CA ARG A 551 -40.34 15.16 -25.49
C ARG A 551 -41.42 16.22 -25.73
N LEU A 552 -42.12 16.65 -24.68
CA LEU A 552 -43.03 17.80 -24.71
C LEU A 552 -42.40 19.02 -24.03
N ASP A 553 -42.59 20.20 -24.63
CA ASP A 553 -42.40 21.48 -23.95
C ASP A 553 -43.37 21.60 -22.77
N ALA A 554 -42.84 21.80 -21.54
CA ALA A 554 -43.61 21.98 -20.31
C ALA A 554 -44.54 23.22 -20.32
N ALA A 555 -44.37 24.15 -21.27
CA ALA A 555 -45.21 25.34 -21.40
C ALA A 555 -46.24 25.26 -22.54
N THR A 556 -45.96 24.57 -23.66
CA THR A 556 -46.84 24.62 -24.86
C THR A 556 -47.14 23.30 -25.55
N GLY A 557 -46.50 22.19 -25.17
CA GLY A 557 -46.76 20.87 -25.76
C GLY A 557 -46.42 20.71 -27.25
N GLY A 558 -45.59 21.60 -27.83
CA GLY A 558 -45.05 21.48 -29.18
C GLY A 558 -43.63 20.87 -29.21
N PRO A 559 -43.15 20.37 -30.37
CA PRO A 559 -41.79 19.84 -30.51
C PRO A 559 -40.74 20.96 -30.49
N LEU A 560 -39.71 20.84 -29.64
CA LEU A 560 -38.59 21.77 -29.54
C LEU A 560 -37.21 21.07 -29.63
N GLU A 561 -36.23 21.88 -30.06
CA GLU A 561 -34.86 21.62 -30.55
C GLU A 561 -34.00 20.53 -29.87
N THR A 562 -32.98 20.15 -30.62
CA THR A 562 -31.99 19.07 -30.45
C THR A 562 -31.28 19.10 -29.09
N VAL A 563 -31.55 18.11 -28.23
CA VAL A 563 -30.85 17.89 -26.93
C VAL A 563 -29.91 16.68 -26.95
N ASN A 564 -29.98 15.86 -28.01
CA ASN A 564 -29.02 14.80 -28.35
C ASN A 564 -28.79 14.83 -29.86
N THR A 565 -27.56 14.60 -30.32
CA THR A 565 -27.26 14.43 -31.75
C THR A 565 -27.36 12.93 -32.07
N VAL A 566 -28.55 12.47 -32.46
CA VAL A 566 -28.75 11.11 -32.98
C VAL A 566 -28.48 11.14 -34.48
N ALA A 567 -27.43 10.47 -34.94
CA ALA A 567 -27.18 10.32 -36.37
C ALA A 567 -28.26 9.42 -37.00
N ALA A 568 -28.49 9.56 -38.32
CA ALA A 568 -29.65 8.97 -39.00
C ALA A 568 -29.75 7.43 -38.81
N GLY A 569 -30.65 6.99 -37.92
CA GLY A 569 -30.80 5.57 -37.54
C GLY A 569 -32.01 5.23 -36.67
N GLY A 570 -32.49 6.16 -35.83
CA GLY A 570 -33.85 6.11 -35.27
C GLY A 570 -33.94 5.85 -33.76
N VAL A 571 -34.85 6.55 -33.11
CA VAL A 571 -35.48 6.00 -31.91
C VAL A 571 -36.47 4.96 -32.41
N VAL A 572 -36.18 3.67 -32.22
CA VAL A 572 -37.14 2.60 -32.57
C VAL A 572 -38.20 2.53 -31.48
N ILE A 573 -39.25 3.34 -31.66
CA ILE A 573 -40.45 3.36 -30.83
C ILE A 573 -41.47 2.43 -31.46
N GLY A 574 -41.65 1.24 -30.88
CA GLY A 574 -42.66 0.29 -31.32
C GLY A 574 -44.08 0.70 -30.89
N GLY A 575 -44.85 1.34 -31.79
CA GLY A 575 -46.32 1.31 -31.80
C GLY A 575 -47.10 2.52 -31.25
N ALA A 576 -48.38 2.59 -31.62
CA ALA A 576 -49.31 3.74 -31.60
C ALA A 576 -49.68 4.29 -30.19
N PRO A 577 -50.20 5.55 -30.09
CA PRO A 577 -50.31 6.30 -28.83
C PRO A 577 -51.42 5.79 -27.89
N SER A 578 -51.06 5.58 -26.61
CA SER A 578 -51.92 5.16 -25.49
C SER A 578 -51.45 5.83 -24.20
N PRO A 579 -52.34 6.12 -23.22
CA PRO A 579 -51.98 6.85 -22.00
C PRO A 579 -50.95 6.12 -21.13
N GLN A 580 -50.13 6.89 -20.41
CA GLN A 580 -48.97 6.44 -19.63
C GLN A 580 -49.24 5.19 -18.78
N PRO A 581 -48.43 4.11 -18.94
CA PRO A 581 -48.39 2.99 -18.02
C PRO A 581 -47.39 3.19 -16.89
N ALA A 582 -47.69 2.58 -15.74
CA ALA A 582 -46.80 2.51 -14.59
C ALA A 582 -45.52 1.72 -14.94
N GLY A 583 -44.36 2.32 -14.68
CA GLY A 583 -43.08 1.62 -14.69
C GLY A 583 -41.91 2.39 -15.30
N PHE A 584 -42.16 3.42 -16.11
CA PHE A 584 -41.13 4.38 -16.51
C PHE A 584 -41.45 5.75 -15.93
N CYS A 585 -40.64 6.25 -14.99
CA CYS A 585 -40.77 7.65 -14.57
C CYS A 585 -40.10 8.54 -15.61
N GLN A 586 -40.87 9.48 -16.16
CA GLN A 586 -40.43 10.49 -17.11
C GLN A 586 -39.77 11.67 -16.38
N LEU A 587 -38.73 12.24 -16.99
CA LEU A 587 -38.21 13.58 -16.72
C LEU A 587 -38.61 14.51 -17.86
#